data_AF-A0A8H6H111-F1
#
_entry.id   AF-A0A8H6H111-F1
#
_cell.length_a   1.000
_cell.length_b   1.000
_cell.length_c   1.000
_cell.angle_alpha   90.00
_cell.angle_beta   90.00
_cell.angle_gamma   90.00
#
_symmetry.space_group_name_H-M   'P 1'
#
loop_
_entity.id
_entity.type
_entity.pdbx_description
1 polymer ?
#
loop_
_entity_poly.entity_id
_entity_poly.type
_entity_poly.pdbx_seq_one_letter_code
_entity_poly.pdbx_strand_id
1 'polypeptide(L)'
;MVEFKPQKLDDDKDDKFFSDARSGAVPIPIEGSRQMVYWKGCSVKVFNKGEEHLEPILRIEKSDGQVYLEKGFSILVEGDRIKEGL
;
A
#
# COMPACT_ATOMS: atom_id res chain seq x y z
N MET A 1 -14.25 6.20 -13.94
CA MET A 1 -13.49 5.04 -13.43
C MET A 1 -12.45 5.61 -12.49
N VAL A 2 -12.41 5.15 -11.23
CA VAL A 2 -11.36 5.58 -10.29
C VAL A 2 -10.09 4.85 -10.70
N GLU A 3 -8.96 5.55 -10.75
CA GLU A 3 -7.67 5.00 -11.18
C GLU A 3 -6.75 4.90 -9.97
N PHE A 4 -6.05 3.77 -9.82
CA PHE A 4 -5.05 3.59 -8.77
C PHE A 4 -3.76 4.32 -9.15
N LYS A 5 -3.37 5.33 -8.36
CA LYS A 5 -2.22 6.22 -8.67
C LYS A 5 -1.19 6.21 -7.54
N PRO A 6 -0.25 5.25 -7.54
CA PRO A 6 0.84 5.27 -6.59
C PRO A 6 1.75 6.46 -6.87
N GLN A 7 2.30 7.04 -5.82
CA GLN A 7 3.21 8.17 -5.85
C GLN A 7 4.52 7.76 -5.19
N LYS A 8 5.60 8.46 -5.54
CA LYS A 8 6.85 8.37 -4.77
C LYS A 8 6.55 8.79 -3.32
N LEU A 9 7.21 8.12 -2.39
CA LEU A 9 7.16 8.50 -0.98
C LEU A 9 7.72 9.93 -0.82
N ASP A 10 7.03 10.77 -0.04
CA ASP A 10 7.49 12.13 0.25
C ASP A 10 8.79 12.10 1.08
N ASP A 11 9.68 13.07 0.85
CA ASP A 11 11.01 13.09 1.47
C ASP A 11 10.97 13.24 3.02
N ASP A 12 9.86 13.73 3.58
CA ASP A 12 9.64 13.84 5.04
C ASP A 12 9.15 12.53 5.70
N LYS A 13 8.86 11.49 4.92
CA LYS A 13 8.45 10.16 5.41
C LYS A 13 9.68 9.27 5.65
N ASP A 14 10.51 9.71 6.58
CA ASP A 14 11.77 9.06 6.95
C ASP A 14 11.58 7.83 7.86
N ASP A 15 12.69 7.25 8.37
CA ASP A 15 12.63 6.10 9.28
C ASP A 15 11.85 6.37 10.57
N LYS A 16 11.84 7.62 11.06
CA LYS A 16 11.10 7.99 12.27
C LYS A 16 9.60 7.97 12.00
N PHE A 17 9.18 8.40 10.81
CA PHE A 17 7.78 8.29 10.39
C PHE A 17 7.28 6.83 10.41
N PHE A 18 8.13 5.87 10.05
CA PHE A 18 7.81 4.43 10.07
C PHE A 18 8.21 3.70 11.36
N SER A 19 8.56 4.41 12.44
CA SER A 19 9.03 3.78 13.68
C SER A 19 8.01 2.85 14.36
N ASP A 20 6.73 3.11 14.13
CA ASP A 20 5.54 2.37 14.59
C ASP A 20 4.83 1.63 13.46
N ALA A 21 5.45 1.54 12.27
CA ALA A 21 4.86 0.90 11.11
C ALA A 21 4.70 -0.61 11.33
N ARG A 22 3.69 -1.19 10.69
CA ARG A 22 3.55 -2.65 10.63
C ARG A 22 4.61 -3.22 9.70
N SER A 23 5.19 -4.35 10.08
CA SER A 23 6.17 -5.11 9.32
C SER A 23 5.87 -6.60 9.45
N GLY A 24 6.07 -7.41 8.41
CA GLY A 24 5.87 -8.85 8.52
C GLY A 24 6.21 -9.63 7.26
N ALA A 25 6.55 -10.90 7.46
CA ALA A 25 6.78 -11.85 6.37
C ALA A 25 5.47 -12.29 5.66
N VAL A 26 4.32 -11.96 6.25
CA VAL A 26 3.00 -12.29 5.68
C VAL A 26 2.46 -11.03 4.98
N PRO A 27 1.94 -11.13 3.75
CA PRO A 27 1.28 -10.02 3.08
C PRO A 27 0.14 -9.44 3.93
N ILE A 28 0.14 -8.12 4.10
CA ILE A 28 -0.87 -7.39 4.88
C ILE A 28 -1.96 -6.90 3.92
N PRO A 29 -3.21 -7.38 4.06
CA PRO A 29 -4.34 -6.85 3.30
C PRO A 29 -4.76 -5.49 3.85
N ILE A 30 -4.97 -4.53 2.96
CA ILE A 30 -5.50 -3.20 3.27
C ILE A 30 -6.67 -2.92 2.34
N GLU A 31 -7.86 -2.77 2.93
CA GLU A 31 -9.05 -2.35 2.18
C GLU A 31 -9.06 -0.84 1.97
N GLY A 32 -9.43 -0.42 0.77
CA GLY A 32 -9.66 0.98 0.48
C GLY A 32 -10.84 1.54 1.27
N SER A 33 -10.59 2.65 1.94
CA SER A 33 -11.53 3.34 2.82
C SER A 33 -11.41 4.87 2.74
N ARG A 34 -10.67 5.41 1.76
CA ARG A 34 -10.29 6.83 1.60
C ARG A 34 -9.23 7.28 2.59
N GLN A 35 -8.15 6.51 2.68
CA GLN A 35 -7.02 6.75 3.56
C GLN A 35 -5.70 6.82 2.80
N MET A 36 -4.70 7.48 3.39
CA MET A 36 -3.34 7.40 2.86
C MET A 36 -2.69 6.08 3.30
N VAL A 37 -1.99 5.42 2.40
CA VAL A 37 -1.14 4.27 2.71
C VAL A 37 0.27 4.57 2.24
N TYR A 38 1.24 4.33 3.12
CA TYR A 38 2.66 4.53 2.89
C TYR A 38 3.38 3.20 3.04
N TRP A 39 4.35 2.93 2.17
CA TRP A 39 5.18 1.74 2.24
C TRP A 39 6.64 2.08 1.99
N LYS A 40 7.53 1.35 2.66
CA LYS A 40 8.98 1.45 2.52
C LYS A 40 9.56 0.04 2.42
N GLY A 41 10.26 -0.23 1.33
CA GLY A 41 10.84 -1.53 1.02
C GLY A 41 9.77 -2.61 0.85
N CYS A 42 8.66 -2.31 0.18
CA CYS A 42 7.56 -3.24 -0.01
C CYS A 42 7.22 -3.47 -1.47
N SER A 43 6.70 -4.65 -1.77
CA SER A 43 5.96 -4.94 -2.99
C SER A 43 4.46 -4.77 -2.72
N VAL A 44 3.71 -4.28 -3.71
CA VAL A 44 2.27 -4.04 -3.62
C VAL A 44 1.55 -4.76 -4.74
N LYS A 45 0.49 -5.50 -4.42
CA LYS A 45 -0.48 -6.03 -5.39
C LYS A 45 -1.79 -5.31 -5.21
N VAL A 46 -2.37 -4.82 -6.30
CA VAL A 46 -3.62 -4.05 -6.30
C VAL A 46 -4.73 -4.88 -6.91
N PHE A 47 -5.91 -4.82 -6.31
CA PHE A 47 -7.11 -5.53 -6.72
C PHE A 47 -8.31 -4.59 -6.69
N ASN A 48 -9.37 -4.92 -7.43
CA ASN A 48 -10.68 -4.37 -7.09
C ASN A 48 -11.11 -4.94 -5.73
N LYS A 49 -11.84 -4.14 -4.96
CA LYS A 49 -12.30 -4.56 -3.64
C LYS A 49 -13.14 -5.85 -3.72
N GLY A 50 -12.76 -6.87 -2.95
CA GLY A 50 -13.41 -8.19 -2.92
C GLY A 50 -12.91 -9.17 -3.97
N GLU A 51 -11.96 -8.76 -4.83
CA GLU A 51 -11.37 -9.58 -5.89
C GLU A 51 -9.92 -9.99 -5.57
N GLU A 52 -9.51 -10.01 -4.30
CA GLU A 52 -8.13 -10.34 -3.87
C GLU A 52 -7.72 -11.79 -4.17
N HIS A 53 -8.70 -12.63 -4.50
CA HIS A 53 -8.53 -14.02 -4.93
C HIS A 53 -8.27 -14.17 -6.44
N LEU A 54 -8.37 -13.09 -7.22
CA LEU A 54 -8.09 -13.05 -8.66
C LEU A 54 -6.66 -12.56 -8.94
N GLU A 55 -6.32 -12.39 -10.22
CA GLU A 55 -5.07 -11.76 -10.61
C GLU A 55 -5.09 -10.24 -10.28
N PRO A 56 -4.01 -9.68 -9.74
CA PRO A 56 -3.94 -8.26 -9.45
C PRO A 56 -3.96 -7.42 -10.71
N ILE A 57 -4.70 -6.32 -10.66
CA ILE A 57 -4.79 -5.35 -11.76
C ILE A 57 -3.50 -4.52 -11.91
N LEU A 58 -2.69 -4.43 -10.84
CA LEU A 58 -1.39 -3.80 -10.85
C LEU A 58 -0.45 -4.50 -9.86
N ARG A 59 0.81 -4.64 -10.26
CA ARG A 59 1.91 -5.12 -9.41
C ARG A 59 2.96 -4.02 -9.33
N ILE A 60 3.35 -3.67 -8.12
CA ILE A 60 4.43 -2.75 -7.83
C ILE A 60 5.53 -3.59 -7.18
N GLU A 61 6.66 -3.67 -7.85
CA GLU A 61 7.85 -4.36 -7.32
C GLU A 61 8.43 -3.61 -6.12
N LYS A 62 9.34 -4.27 -5.39
CA LYS A 62 9.90 -3.78 -4.13
C LYS A 62 10.39 -2.34 -4.28
N SER A 63 9.70 -1.41 -3.61
CA SER A 63 9.92 0.03 -3.71
C SER A 63 9.43 0.77 -2.47
N ASP A 64 9.66 2.08 -2.45
CA ASP A 64 9.09 3.01 -1.48
C ASP A 64 8.01 3.83 -2.19
N GLY A 65 6.88 4.06 -1.54
CA GLY A 65 5.80 4.80 -2.16
C GLY A 65 4.65 5.11 -1.23
N GLN A 66 3.68 5.81 -1.79
CA GLN A 66 2.45 6.16 -1.11
C GLN A 66 1.27 6.18 -2.06
N VAL A 67 0.07 6.00 -1.54
CA VAL A 67 -1.17 6.09 -2.33
C VAL A 67 -2.31 6.58 -1.46
N TYR A 68 -3.20 7.37 -2.05
CA TYR A 68 -4.52 7.59 -1.49
C TYR A 68 -5.43 6.44 -1.92
N LEU A 69 -5.76 5.55 -0.98
CA LEU A 69 -6.48 4.32 -1.27
C LEU A 69 -7.99 4.53 -1.23
N GLU A 70 -8.58 4.59 -2.42
CA GLU A 70 -10.02 4.76 -2.63
C GLU A 70 -10.82 3.49 -2.32
N LYS A 71 -12.11 3.65 -1.95
CA LYS A 71 -13.02 2.55 -1.55
C LYS A 71 -13.19 1.41 -2.55
N GLY A 72 -12.86 1.64 -3.82
CA GLY A 72 -12.99 0.66 -4.90
C GLY A 72 -11.81 -0.32 -5.01
N PHE A 73 -10.72 -0.06 -4.31
CA PHE A 73 -9.50 -0.88 -4.38
C PHE A 73 -9.20 -1.56 -3.06
N SER A 74 -8.46 -2.65 -3.13
CA SER A 74 -7.75 -3.25 -2.03
C SER A 74 -6.32 -3.54 -2.46
N ILE A 75 -5.41 -3.58 -1.49
CA ILE A 75 -4.01 -3.89 -1.75
C ILE A 75 -3.52 -4.97 -0.80
N LEU A 76 -2.64 -5.82 -1.29
CA LEU A 76 -1.80 -6.69 -0.48
C LEU A 76 -0.39 -6.10 -0.49
N VAL A 77 0.13 -5.78 0.69
CA VAL A 77 1.46 -5.20 0.83
C VAL A 77 2.38 -6.17 1.56
N GLU A 78 3.54 -6.46 0.98
CA GLU A 78 4.52 -7.41 1.52
C GLU A 78 5.88 -6.75 1.59
N GLY A 79 6.55 -6.82 2.74
CA GLY A 79 7.91 -6.30 2.90
C GLY A 79 8.14 -5.60 4.23
N ASP A 80 8.99 -4.58 4.20
CA ASP A 80 9.62 -4.06 5.41
C ASP A 80 8.67 -3.23 6.28
N ARG A 81 8.16 -2.07 5.81
CA ARG A 81 7.37 -1.17 6.67
C ARG A 81 6.17 -0.57 5.95
N ILE A 82 5.01 -0.65 6.61
CA ILE A 82 3.73 -0.20 6.07
C ILE A 82 3.00 0.62 7.12
N LYS A 83 2.49 1.78 6.72
CA LYS A 83 1.76 2.70 7.60
C LYS A 83 0.50 3.22 6.91
N GLU A 84 -0.59 3.26 7.65
CA GLU A 84 -1.86 3.86 7.21
C GLU A 84 -1.99 5.22 7.90
N GLY A 85 -2.24 6.26 7.11
CA GLY A 85 -2.56 7.61 7.60
C GLY A 85 -4.07 7.80 7.70
N LEU A 86 -4.52 8.48 8.75
CA LEU A 86 -5.91 8.94 8.89
C LEU A 86 -6.21 10.10 7.92
#